data_AF-A0A0C2D5V2-F1
#
_entry.id   AF-A0A0C2D5V2-F1
#
_cell.length_a   1.000
_cell.length_b   1.000
_cell.length_c   1.000
_cell.angle_alpha   90.00
_cell.angle_beta   90.00
_cell.angle_gamma   90.00
#
_symmetry.space_group_name_H-M   'P 1'
#
loop_
_entity.id
_entity.type
_entity.pdbx_description
1 polymer ?
#
loop_
_entity_poly.entity_id
_entity_poly.type
_entity_poly.pdbx_seq_one_letter_code
_entity_poly.pdbx_strand_id
1 'polypeptide(L)'
;MNVPLSFSCLQSECARLSWVELSSTDTPPLELPESSKDIPIPVEYLLDTVELYELLRSYWRTLRLTPFLFEDFCAALLSSDNSCLLSEIHIVLIRMCFKNDDEEQVHFSGNETNNAYNIVTACLEPMTYAEVLRQYLSSDTTVPSEVMEAVNAPNYPFVGFSARLVLITFLSYRFLYSTEYKKLVVASNGKIEVGVCSGTRRRVDPAVRMGNYCNVIPVKRFFIPLVLS
;
A
#
# COMPACT_ATOMS: atom_id res chain seq x y z
N MET A 1 -21.36 5.32 11.06
CA MET A 1 -20.49 5.84 12.14
C MET A 1 -19.12 6.02 11.52
N ASN A 2 -18.74 7.26 11.22
CA ASN A 2 -17.44 7.58 10.64
C ASN A 2 -16.40 7.52 11.76
N VAL A 3 -15.54 6.51 11.72
CA VAL A 3 -14.31 6.50 12.50
C VAL A 3 -13.30 7.28 11.67
N PRO A 4 -12.86 8.47 12.09
CA PRO A 4 -11.72 9.10 11.45
C PRO A 4 -10.52 8.20 11.71
N LEU A 5 -9.76 7.86 10.66
CA LEU A 5 -8.41 7.30 10.77
C LEU A 5 -7.54 8.33 11.49
N SER A 6 -7.66 8.41 12.82
CA SER A 6 -6.86 9.32 13.61
C SER A 6 -5.45 8.75 13.68
N PHE A 7 -4.56 9.32 12.87
CA PHE A 7 -3.11 9.18 12.94
C PHE A 7 -2.55 9.74 14.28
N SER A 8 -3.07 9.31 15.42
CA SER A 8 -2.58 9.71 16.75
C SER A 8 -1.18 9.14 17.06
N CYS A 9 -0.64 8.26 16.20
CA CYS A 9 0.69 7.69 16.35
C CYS A 9 1.81 8.61 15.80
N LEU A 10 1.50 9.60 14.94
CA LEU A 10 2.50 10.48 14.33
C LEU A 10 3.03 11.59 15.26
N GLN A 11 2.44 11.79 16.43
CA GLN A 11 2.79 12.95 17.28
C GLN A 11 4.14 12.80 18.01
N SER A 12 4.62 11.57 18.22
CA SER A 12 5.72 11.29 19.16
C SER A 12 7.13 11.29 18.56
N GLU A 13 7.27 11.31 17.24
CA GLU A 13 8.59 11.19 16.56
C GLU A 13 8.96 12.39 15.67
N CYS A 14 8.26 13.53 15.79
CA CYS A 14 8.65 14.78 15.13
C CYS A 14 9.94 15.42 15.69
N ALA A 15 10.51 14.89 16.78
CA ALA A 15 11.64 15.50 17.48
C ALA A 15 13.02 15.34 16.80
N ARG A 16 13.11 14.77 15.59
CA ARG A 16 14.41 14.41 14.97
C ARG A 16 14.77 15.09 13.65
N LEU A 17 14.04 16.14 13.24
CA LEU A 17 14.33 16.89 12.02
C LEU A 17 14.77 18.34 12.35
N SER A 18 16.07 18.57 12.46
CA SER A 18 16.65 19.89 12.80
C SER A 18 16.46 21.00 11.74
N TRP A 19 15.76 20.74 10.63
CA TRP A 19 15.58 21.69 9.51
C TRP A 19 14.12 22.03 9.23
N VAL A 20 13.18 21.38 9.91
CA VAL A 20 11.75 21.70 9.88
C VAL A 20 11.26 21.61 11.32
N GLU A 21 11.43 22.71 12.04
CA GLU A 21 10.96 22.87 13.41
C GLU A 21 9.65 23.69 13.36
N LEU A 22 8.63 23.13 12.68
CA LEU A 22 7.26 23.66 12.71
C LEU A 22 6.47 22.78 13.66
N SER A 23 5.85 23.37 14.68
CA SER A 23 4.91 22.64 15.53
C SER A 23 3.72 22.16 14.68
N SER A 24 2.96 21.15 15.13
CA SER A 24 1.74 20.73 14.42
C SER A 24 0.73 21.88 14.24
N THR A 25 0.83 22.92 15.06
CA THR A 25 0.04 24.15 15.00
C THR A 25 0.53 25.15 13.93
N ASP A 26 1.82 25.10 13.56
CA ASP A 26 2.42 26.01 12.58
C ASP A 26 2.41 25.47 11.14
N THR A 27 1.97 24.22 10.93
CA THR A 27 1.85 23.64 9.59
C THR A 27 0.53 24.14 8.96
N PRO A 28 0.57 24.86 7.82
CA PRO A 28 -0.64 25.33 7.19
C PRO A 28 -1.54 24.14 6.81
N PRO A 29 -2.88 24.29 6.90
CA PRO A 29 -3.79 23.25 6.48
C PRO A 29 -3.57 22.94 5.00
N LEU A 30 -3.59 21.66 4.66
CA LEU A 30 -3.43 21.23 3.27
C LEU A 30 -4.70 21.58 2.48
N GLU A 31 -4.63 22.62 1.66
CA GLU A 31 -5.67 22.96 0.70
C GLU A 31 -5.34 22.33 -0.66
N LEU A 32 -6.14 21.34 -1.05
CA LEU A 32 -6.00 20.70 -2.35
C LEU A 32 -6.53 21.63 -3.47
N PRO A 33 -5.90 21.62 -4.66
CA PRO A 33 -6.35 22.42 -5.79
C PRO A 33 -7.75 21.99 -6.25
N GLU A 34 -8.47 22.88 -6.95
CA GLU A 34 -9.83 22.60 -7.43
C GLU A 34 -9.90 21.35 -8.33
N SER A 35 -8.85 21.08 -9.11
CA SER A 35 -8.75 19.88 -9.95
C SER A 35 -8.76 18.56 -9.16
N SER A 36 -8.44 18.57 -7.86
CA SER A 36 -8.53 17.37 -7.02
C SER A 36 -9.98 16.92 -6.82
N LYS A 37 -10.97 17.80 -7.05
CA LYS A 37 -12.41 17.45 -6.98
C LYS A 37 -12.89 16.63 -8.17
N ASP A 38 -12.10 16.53 -9.25
CA ASP A 38 -12.44 15.73 -10.43
C ASP A 38 -12.26 14.21 -10.19
N ILE A 39 -11.59 13.83 -9.09
CA ILE A 39 -11.32 12.44 -8.75
C ILE A 39 -12.49 11.90 -7.90
N PRO A 40 -13.06 10.72 -8.21
CA PRO A 40 -14.24 10.19 -7.53
C PRO A 40 -13.96 9.62 -6.12
N ILE A 41 -12.89 10.06 -5.45
CA ILE A 41 -12.42 9.56 -4.16
C ILE A 41 -12.73 10.62 -3.09
N PRO A 42 -13.17 10.23 -1.87
CA PRO A 42 -13.34 11.17 -0.78
C PRO A 42 -12.03 11.93 -0.51
N VAL A 43 -12.12 13.25 -0.36
CA VAL A 43 -10.96 14.14 -0.31
C VAL A 43 -10.00 13.77 0.84
N GLU A 44 -10.56 13.29 1.95
CA GLU A 44 -9.83 12.80 3.11
C GLU A 44 -8.89 11.62 2.82
N TYR A 45 -9.23 10.76 1.84
CA TYR A 45 -8.45 9.57 1.49
C TYR A 45 -7.69 9.73 0.18
N LEU A 46 -7.79 10.89 -0.48
CA LEU A 46 -7.23 11.08 -1.81
C LEU A 46 -5.71 10.89 -1.82
N LEU A 47 -5.00 11.51 -0.88
CA LEU A 47 -3.55 11.38 -0.79
C LEU A 47 -3.12 9.96 -0.42
N ASP A 48 -3.82 9.32 0.51
CA ASP A 48 -3.54 7.94 0.90
C ASP A 48 -3.70 6.97 -0.29
N THR A 49 -4.73 7.20 -1.11
CA THR A 49 -4.99 6.42 -2.32
C THR A 49 -3.90 6.63 -3.37
N VAL A 50 -3.45 7.87 -3.56
CA VAL A 50 -2.34 8.20 -4.47
C VAL A 50 -1.03 7.59 -3.97
N GLU A 51 -0.73 7.69 -2.67
CA GLU A 51 0.45 7.08 -2.06
C GLU A 51 0.47 5.57 -2.30
N LEU A 52 -0.65 4.91 -2.02
CA LEU A 52 -0.78 3.47 -2.23
C LEU A 52 -0.64 3.08 -3.70
N TYR A 53 -1.27 3.82 -4.61
CA TYR A 53 -1.15 3.60 -6.04
C TYR A 53 0.30 3.72 -6.51
N GLU A 54 1.01 4.79 -6.12
CA GLU A 54 2.39 5.01 -6.52
C GLU A 54 3.33 3.93 -5.97
N LEU A 55 3.07 3.42 -4.77
CA LEU A 55 3.80 2.29 -4.22
C LEU A 55 3.59 1.02 -5.05
N LEU A 56 2.33 0.63 -5.31
CA LEU A 56 2.01 -0.55 -6.11
C LEU A 56 2.58 -0.43 -7.53
N ARG A 57 2.45 0.76 -8.12
CA ARG A 57 2.99 1.09 -9.45
C ARG A 57 4.51 1.04 -9.48
N SER A 58 5.19 1.49 -8.43
CA SER A 58 6.66 1.49 -8.39
C SER A 58 7.24 0.07 -8.31
N TYR A 59 6.56 -0.83 -7.60
CA TYR A 59 7.05 -2.20 -7.35
C TYR A 59 6.28 -3.29 -8.10
N TRP A 60 5.52 -2.93 -9.14
CA TRP A 60 4.68 -3.87 -9.90
C TRP A 60 5.44 -5.09 -10.43
N ARG A 61 6.70 -4.91 -10.86
CA ARG A 61 7.54 -6.02 -11.37
C ARG A 61 7.90 -7.02 -10.28
N THR A 62 8.26 -6.53 -9.11
CA THR A 62 8.59 -7.35 -7.95
C THR A 62 7.37 -8.10 -7.45
N LEU A 63 6.27 -7.38 -7.31
CA LEU A 63 4.99 -7.91 -6.87
C LEU A 63 4.36 -8.84 -7.93
N ARG A 64 4.83 -8.78 -9.19
CA ARG A 64 4.23 -9.47 -10.34
C ARG A 64 2.77 -9.06 -10.56
N LEU A 65 2.48 -7.80 -10.29
CA LEU A 65 1.17 -7.18 -10.44
C LEU A 65 1.01 -6.68 -11.87
N THR A 66 -0.11 -6.95 -12.52
CA THR A 66 -0.41 -6.40 -13.85
C THR A 66 -0.44 -4.87 -13.77
N PRO A 67 0.18 -4.11 -14.69
CA PRO A 67 0.13 -2.65 -14.64
C PRO A 67 -1.29 -2.14 -14.91
N PHE A 68 -1.74 -1.17 -14.11
CA PHE A 68 -3.08 -0.56 -14.19
C PHE A 68 -3.00 0.97 -14.12
N LEU A 69 -4.08 1.64 -14.52
CA LEU A 69 -4.22 3.09 -14.42
C LEU A 69 -4.75 3.50 -13.04
N PHE A 70 -4.47 4.74 -12.65
CA PHE A 70 -5.00 5.29 -11.39
C PHE A 70 -6.54 5.31 -11.38
N GLU A 71 -7.17 5.60 -12.53
CA GLU A 71 -8.63 5.62 -12.63
C GLU A 71 -9.23 4.22 -12.38
N ASP A 72 -8.62 3.17 -12.93
CA ASP A 72 -9.04 1.78 -12.74
C ASP A 72 -8.90 1.36 -11.26
N PHE A 73 -7.85 1.84 -10.59
CA PHE A 73 -7.63 1.61 -9.16
C PHE A 73 -8.72 2.26 -8.30
N CYS A 74 -9.00 3.54 -8.56
CA CYS A 74 -10.07 4.27 -7.88
C CYS A 74 -11.42 3.58 -8.08
N ALA A 75 -11.73 3.18 -9.33
CA ALA A 75 -12.94 2.44 -9.64
C ALA A 75 -13.02 1.09 -8.90
N ALA A 76 -11.91 0.35 -8.82
CA ALA A 76 -11.85 -0.92 -8.10
C ALA A 76 -12.08 -0.76 -6.59
N LEU A 77 -11.54 0.30 -5.97
CA LEU A 77 -11.74 0.57 -4.55
C LEU A 77 -13.16 1.03 -4.22
N LEU A 78 -13.79 1.81 -5.11
CA LEU A 78 -15.14 2.38 -4.90
C LEU A 78 -16.28 1.41 -5.25
N SER A 79 -16.04 0.46 -6.14
CA SER A 79 -17.06 -0.49 -6.60
C SER A 79 -17.67 -1.29 -5.44
N SER A 80 -18.94 -1.64 -5.45
CA SER A 80 -19.47 -2.60 -4.47
C SER A 80 -18.91 -4.02 -4.66
N ASP A 81 -18.43 -4.32 -5.86
CA ASP A 81 -18.05 -5.66 -6.28
C ASP A 81 -16.55 -5.93 -6.11
N ASN A 82 -16.22 -7.21 -5.96
CA ASN A 82 -14.84 -7.67 -5.97
C ASN A 82 -14.32 -7.74 -7.41
N SER A 83 -13.67 -6.66 -7.87
CA SER A 83 -13.12 -6.60 -9.22
C SER A 83 -11.91 -7.53 -9.39
N CYS A 84 -11.60 -7.87 -10.65
CA CYS A 84 -10.39 -8.64 -10.96
C CYS A 84 -9.12 -7.94 -10.48
N LEU A 85 -9.03 -6.61 -10.64
CA LEU A 85 -7.90 -5.81 -10.18
C LEU A 85 -7.78 -5.84 -8.65
N LEU A 86 -8.88 -5.67 -7.93
CA LEU A 86 -8.89 -5.72 -6.46
C LEU A 86 -8.42 -7.08 -5.96
N SER A 87 -8.95 -8.15 -6.54
CA SER A 87 -8.56 -9.52 -6.23
C SER A 87 -7.07 -9.76 -6.50
N GLU A 88 -6.56 -9.31 -7.66
CA GLU A 88 -5.16 -9.48 -8.03
C GLU A 88 -4.22 -8.79 -7.04
N ILE A 89 -4.53 -7.53 -6.66
CA ILE A 89 -3.76 -6.77 -5.66
C ILE A 89 -3.70 -7.54 -4.34
N HIS A 90 -4.84 -8.01 -3.83
CA HIS A 90 -4.87 -8.78 -2.59
C HIS A 90 -4.08 -10.07 -2.67
N ILE A 91 -4.29 -10.87 -3.72
CA ILE A 91 -3.63 -12.16 -3.91
C ILE A 91 -2.12 -11.98 -3.95
N VAL A 92 -1.64 -11.00 -4.71
CA VAL A 92 -0.21 -10.69 -4.86
C VAL A 92 0.40 -10.28 -3.53
N LEU A 93 -0.26 -9.39 -2.78
CA LEU A 93 0.25 -8.94 -1.49
C LEU A 93 0.25 -10.07 -0.44
N ILE A 94 -0.79 -10.92 -0.40
CA ILE A 94 -0.84 -12.08 0.50
C ILE A 94 0.27 -13.08 0.17
N ARG A 95 0.47 -13.41 -1.12
CA ARG A 95 1.57 -14.27 -1.58
C ARG A 95 2.93 -13.71 -1.17
N MET A 96 3.07 -12.39 -1.21
CA MET A 96 4.28 -11.71 -0.79
C MET A 96 4.51 -11.82 0.72
N CYS A 97 3.48 -11.63 1.54
CA CYS A 97 3.55 -11.82 2.99
C CYS A 97 3.96 -13.25 3.35
N PHE A 98 3.30 -14.24 2.76
CA PHE A 98 3.65 -15.65 2.90
C PHE A 98 5.13 -15.88 2.54
N LYS A 99 5.56 -15.47 1.35
CA LYS A 99 6.96 -15.63 0.93
C LYS A 99 7.94 -15.02 1.94
N ASN A 100 7.62 -13.85 2.51
CA ASN A 100 8.47 -13.23 3.52
C ASN A 100 8.58 -14.07 4.79
N ASP A 101 7.45 -14.61 5.29
CA ASP A 101 7.41 -15.41 6.51
C ASP A 101 8.15 -16.76 6.34
N ASP A 102 8.10 -17.36 5.15
CA ASP A 102 8.89 -18.55 4.77
C ASP A 102 10.40 -18.25 4.75
N GLU A 103 10.81 -17.10 4.22
CA GLU A 103 12.22 -16.69 4.23
C GLU A 103 12.75 -16.39 5.65
N GLU A 104 11.90 -15.83 6.52
CA GLU A 104 12.23 -15.55 7.93
C GLU A 104 12.18 -16.80 8.82
N GLN A 105 11.76 -17.96 8.28
CA GLN A 105 11.66 -19.25 8.97
C GLN A 105 10.78 -19.18 10.24
N VAL A 106 9.76 -18.33 10.25
CA VAL A 106 8.89 -18.11 11.43
C VAL A 106 7.84 -19.22 11.58
N HIS A 107 7.75 -20.13 10.60
CA HIS A 107 6.92 -21.33 10.68
C HIS A 107 7.66 -22.43 11.49
N PHE A 108 7.29 -22.60 12.77
CA PHE A 108 7.71 -23.75 13.61
C PHE A 108 7.11 -25.07 13.12
N SER A 109 7.51 -25.51 11.93
CA SER A 109 6.85 -26.60 11.25
C SER A 109 7.91 -27.52 10.66
N GLY A 110 8.11 -28.70 11.29
CA GLY A 110 9.08 -29.69 10.82
C GLY A 110 8.73 -30.15 9.40
N ASN A 111 9.72 -30.57 8.60
CA ASN A 111 9.68 -30.88 7.16
C ASN A 111 8.38 -31.42 6.52
N GLU A 112 7.48 -32.05 7.27
CA GLU A 112 6.20 -32.64 6.85
C GLU A 112 5.06 -31.61 6.62
N THR A 113 5.11 -30.42 7.23
CA THR A 113 4.07 -29.35 7.13
C THR A 113 4.28 -28.39 5.95
N ASN A 114 5.40 -28.51 5.23
CA ASN A 114 5.73 -27.70 4.04
C ASN A 114 4.66 -27.82 2.92
N ASN A 115 3.99 -28.98 2.84
CA ASN A 115 2.96 -29.22 1.82
C ASN A 115 1.69 -28.37 2.05
N ALA A 116 1.25 -28.17 3.29
CA ALA A 116 0.00 -27.44 3.57
C ALA A 116 0.11 -25.96 3.20
N TYR A 117 1.24 -25.34 3.54
CA TYR A 117 1.53 -23.95 3.21
C TYR A 117 1.64 -23.71 1.68
N ASN A 118 2.31 -24.62 0.97
CA ASN A 118 2.40 -24.58 -0.49
C ASN A 118 1.03 -24.76 -1.14
N ILE A 119 0.17 -25.63 -0.60
CA ILE A 119 -1.20 -25.84 -1.07
C ILE A 119 -2.02 -24.56 -0.87
N VAL A 120 -1.98 -23.93 0.32
CA VAL A 120 -2.71 -22.67 0.58
C VAL A 120 -2.24 -21.56 -0.35
N THR A 121 -0.93 -21.44 -0.56
CA THR A 121 -0.35 -20.46 -1.50
C THR A 121 -0.75 -20.77 -2.95
N ALA A 122 -0.85 -22.04 -3.33
CA ALA A 122 -1.27 -22.45 -4.67
C ALA A 122 -2.77 -22.21 -4.91
N CYS A 123 -3.61 -22.47 -3.91
CA CYS A 123 -5.07 -22.34 -3.93
C CYS A 123 -5.58 -20.91 -3.66
N LEU A 124 -4.69 -19.91 -3.64
CA LEU A 124 -5.08 -18.52 -3.47
C LEU A 124 -5.76 -18.01 -4.74
N GLU A 125 -7.08 -17.84 -4.66
CA GLU A 125 -7.95 -17.49 -5.79
C GLU A 125 -8.82 -16.26 -5.47
N PRO A 126 -9.37 -15.57 -6.49
CA PRO A 126 -10.24 -14.40 -6.31
C PRO A 126 -11.45 -14.61 -5.39
N MET A 127 -11.91 -15.85 -5.23
CA MET A 127 -13.07 -16.19 -4.40
C MET A 127 -12.70 -16.59 -2.95
N THR A 128 -11.42 -16.91 -2.69
CA THR A 128 -10.97 -17.50 -1.41
C THR A 128 -9.97 -16.63 -0.66
N TYR A 129 -9.34 -15.65 -1.31
CA TYR A 129 -8.27 -14.85 -0.69
C TYR A 129 -8.72 -14.12 0.58
N ALA A 130 -9.98 -13.68 0.67
CA ALA A 130 -10.51 -12.95 1.82
C ALA A 130 -10.49 -13.81 3.08
N GLU A 131 -10.86 -15.08 2.95
CA GLU A 131 -10.85 -16.04 4.07
C GLU A 131 -9.42 -16.33 4.51
N VAL A 132 -8.53 -16.57 3.54
CA VAL A 132 -7.11 -16.83 3.81
C VAL A 132 -6.47 -15.63 4.48
N LEU A 133 -6.76 -14.41 4.02
CA LEU A 133 -6.28 -13.17 4.62
C LEU A 133 -6.75 -13.02 6.06
N ARG A 134 -8.02 -13.31 6.33
CA ARG A 134 -8.59 -13.23 7.69
C ARG A 134 -7.88 -14.20 8.64
N GLN A 135 -7.67 -15.45 8.21
CA GLN A 135 -6.96 -16.45 9.01
C GLN A 135 -5.49 -16.05 9.23
N TYR A 136 -4.83 -15.55 8.19
CA TYR A 136 -3.45 -15.06 8.28
C TYR A 136 -3.32 -13.94 9.31
N LEU A 137 -4.14 -12.89 9.19
CA LEU A 137 -4.10 -11.76 10.12
C LEU A 137 -4.50 -12.16 11.54
N SER A 138 -5.46 -13.08 11.69
CA SER A 138 -5.89 -13.57 13.02
C SER A 138 -4.80 -14.33 13.77
N SER A 139 -3.79 -14.84 13.06
CA SER A 139 -2.67 -15.56 13.67
C SER A 139 -1.61 -14.62 14.29
N ASP A 140 -1.62 -13.34 13.90
CA ASP A 140 -0.61 -12.36 14.30
C ASP A 140 -1.20 -11.34 15.30
N THR A 141 -0.69 -11.37 16.53
CA THR A 141 -1.15 -10.48 17.61
C THR A 141 -0.69 -9.04 17.46
N THR A 142 0.24 -8.76 16.54
CA THR A 142 0.76 -7.41 16.27
C THR A 142 -0.09 -6.62 15.29
N VAL A 143 -1.09 -7.26 14.67
CA VAL A 143 -1.98 -6.62 13.70
C VAL A 143 -2.82 -5.54 14.40
N PRO A 144 -2.84 -4.30 13.88
CA PRO A 144 -3.66 -3.22 14.45
C PRO A 144 -5.15 -3.59 14.49
N SER A 145 -5.86 -3.14 15.53
CA SER A 145 -7.29 -3.42 15.72
C SER A 145 -8.13 -2.99 14.51
N GLU A 146 -7.79 -1.87 13.90
CA GLU A 146 -8.52 -1.34 12.74
C GLU A 146 -8.39 -2.23 11.49
N VAL A 147 -7.23 -2.85 11.29
CA VAL A 147 -7.02 -3.83 10.22
C VAL A 147 -7.82 -5.10 10.52
N MET A 148 -7.85 -5.51 11.78
CA MET A 148 -8.64 -6.66 12.23
C MET A 148 -10.15 -6.42 12.08
N GLU A 149 -10.63 -5.21 12.38
CA GLU A 149 -12.02 -4.80 12.15
C GLU A 149 -12.38 -4.79 10.66
N ALA A 150 -11.47 -4.26 9.82
CA ALA A 150 -11.67 -4.23 8.38
C ALA A 150 -11.76 -5.62 7.75
N VAL A 151 -10.93 -6.58 8.17
CA VAL A 151 -10.94 -7.95 7.60
C VAL A 151 -12.09 -8.80 8.13
N ASN A 152 -12.54 -8.53 9.36
CA ASN A 152 -13.71 -9.20 9.96
C ASN A 152 -15.04 -8.52 9.59
N ALA A 153 -15.01 -7.47 8.77
CA ALA A 153 -16.21 -6.87 8.24
C ALA A 153 -17.08 -7.91 7.53
N PRO A 154 -18.41 -7.85 7.70
CA PRO A 154 -19.31 -8.85 7.13
C PRO A 154 -19.18 -8.85 5.61
N ASN A 155 -18.87 -10.03 5.04
CA ASN A 155 -18.70 -10.25 3.60
C ASN A 155 -17.52 -9.49 2.96
N TYR A 156 -16.41 -9.28 3.67
CA TYR A 156 -15.17 -8.87 3.01
C TYR A 156 -14.86 -9.81 1.82
N PRO A 157 -14.59 -9.30 0.60
CA PRO A 157 -14.20 -7.94 0.21
C PRO A 157 -15.34 -7.01 -0.28
N PHE A 158 -16.61 -7.43 -0.18
CA PHE A 158 -17.80 -6.66 -0.59
C PHE A 158 -18.20 -5.59 0.44
N VAL A 159 -17.22 -4.80 0.87
CA VAL A 159 -17.34 -3.78 1.91
C VAL A 159 -17.07 -2.39 1.35
N GLY A 160 -17.27 -1.37 2.18
CA GLY A 160 -16.99 0.02 1.79
C GLY A 160 -15.51 0.30 1.50
N PHE A 161 -15.29 1.38 0.76
CA PHE A 161 -13.98 1.87 0.33
C PHE A 161 -12.91 1.88 1.43
N SER A 162 -13.23 2.45 2.61
CA SER A 162 -12.27 2.64 3.70
C SER A 162 -11.67 1.33 4.22
N ALA A 163 -12.47 0.28 4.41
CA ALA A 163 -11.99 -1.01 4.90
C ALA A 163 -11.03 -1.69 3.90
N ARG A 164 -11.29 -1.56 2.60
CA ARG A 164 -10.39 -2.08 1.55
C ARG A 164 -9.08 -1.32 1.52
N LEU A 165 -9.16 0.01 1.59
CA LEU A 165 -7.98 0.87 1.59
C LEU A 165 -7.07 0.53 2.77
N VAL A 166 -7.60 0.46 4.00
CA VAL A 166 -6.85 0.09 5.21
C VAL A 166 -6.11 -1.23 5.05
N LEU A 167 -6.77 -2.28 4.53
CA LEU A 167 -6.16 -3.59 4.38
C LEU A 167 -5.06 -3.62 3.31
N ILE A 168 -5.30 -3.03 2.14
CA ILE A 168 -4.30 -3.00 1.07
C ILE A 168 -3.10 -2.15 1.50
N THR A 169 -3.34 -1.03 2.15
CA THR A 169 -2.30 -0.17 2.74
C THR A 169 -1.45 -0.96 3.73
N PHE A 170 -2.07 -1.66 4.69
CA PHE A 170 -1.35 -2.45 5.68
C PHE A 170 -0.46 -3.54 5.05
N LEU A 171 -1.02 -4.32 4.11
CA LEU A 171 -0.27 -5.36 3.41
C LEU A 171 0.87 -4.78 2.55
N SER A 172 0.64 -3.63 1.93
CA SER A 172 1.65 -2.92 1.13
C SER A 172 2.81 -2.41 1.99
N TYR A 173 2.54 -1.92 3.20
CA TYR A 173 3.61 -1.57 4.13
C TYR A 173 4.38 -2.79 4.61
N ARG A 174 3.73 -3.94 4.88
CA ARG A 174 4.46 -5.19 5.20
C ARG A 174 5.45 -5.56 4.09
N PHE A 175 5.08 -5.36 2.82
CA PHE A 175 6.02 -5.54 1.71
C PHE A 175 7.26 -4.65 1.83
N LEU A 176 7.12 -3.39 2.23
CA LEU A 176 8.27 -2.47 2.37
C LEU A 176 9.24 -2.87 3.48
N TYR A 177 8.78 -3.60 4.50
CA TYR A 177 9.63 -4.13 5.57
C TYR A 177 10.22 -5.51 5.25
N SER A 178 9.74 -6.16 4.19
CA SER A 178 10.14 -7.50 3.79
C SER A 178 11.62 -7.62 3.43
N THR A 179 12.15 -8.83 3.57
CA THR A 179 13.48 -9.22 3.07
C THR A 179 13.61 -9.00 1.57
N GLU A 180 12.54 -9.23 0.80
CA GLU A 180 12.52 -9.03 -0.64
C GLU A 180 12.78 -7.56 -1.00
N TYR A 181 12.12 -6.63 -0.31
CA TYR A 181 12.36 -5.21 -0.51
C TYR A 181 13.81 -4.83 -0.18
N LYS A 182 14.34 -5.33 0.94
CA LYS A 182 15.74 -5.11 1.34
C LYS A 182 16.72 -5.61 0.26
N LYS A 183 16.48 -6.80 -0.29
CA LYS A 183 17.28 -7.36 -1.39
C LYS A 183 17.25 -6.48 -2.63
N LEU A 184 16.09 -5.95 -3.00
CA LEU A 184 15.95 -5.04 -4.14
C LEU A 184 16.74 -3.74 -3.95
N VAL A 185 16.60 -3.10 -2.79
CA VAL A 185 17.31 -1.85 -2.50
C VAL A 185 18.83 -2.05 -2.54
N VAL A 186 19.32 -3.18 -2.02
CA VAL A 186 20.74 -3.55 -2.08
C VAL A 186 21.18 -3.81 -3.53
N ALA A 187 20.41 -4.59 -4.30
CA ALA A 187 20.73 -4.91 -5.69
C ALA A 187 20.76 -3.69 -6.60
N SER A 188 19.94 -2.68 -6.31
CA SER A 188 19.89 -1.42 -7.06
C SER A 188 20.88 -0.36 -6.58
N ASN A 189 21.80 -0.67 -5.65
CA ASN A 189 22.71 0.29 -5.02
C ASN A 189 21.98 1.52 -4.43
N GLY A 190 20.74 1.34 -3.95
CA GLY A 190 19.89 2.44 -3.49
C GLY A 190 19.29 3.33 -4.59
N LYS A 191 19.51 3.02 -5.88
CA LYS A 191 18.81 3.69 -6.98
C LYS A 191 17.42 3.07 -7.12
N ILE A 192 16.43 3.70 -6.49
CA ILE A 192 15.04 3.40 -6.82
C ILE A 192 14.83 3.94 -8.23
N GLU A 193 14.75 3.05 -9.22
CA GLU A 193 14.26 3.40 -10.54
C GLU A 193 12.76 3.70 -10.41
N VAL A 194 12.44 4.88 -9.89
CA VAL A 194 11.10 5.44 -9.98
C VAL A 194 10.82 5.47 -11.47
N GLY A 195 9.86 4.66 -11.91
CA GLY A 195 9.49 4.57 -13.31
C GLY A 195 9.21 5.97 -13.80
N VAL A 196 10.14 6.54 -14.56
CA VAL A 196 9.91 7.76 -15.30
C VAL A 196 8.66 7.46 -16.11
N CYS A 197 7.56 8.14 -15.80
CA CYS A 197 6.40 8.17 -16.66
C CYS A 197 6.85 8.77 -17.99
N SER A 198 7.31 7.90 -18.90
CA SER A 198 7.50 8.21 -20.30
C SER A 198 6.11 8.41 -20.87
N GLY A 199 5.58 9.62 -20.66
CA GLY A 199 4.39 10.10 -21.31
C GLY A 199 4.63 10.07 -22.81
N THR A 200 4.09 9.06 -23.48
CA THR A 200 3.79 9.11 -24.91
C THR A 200 2.62 10.08 -25.13
N ARG A 201 2.89 11.37 -24.89
CA ARG A 201 2.02 12.46 -25.32
C ARG A 201 2.20 12.56 -26.84
N ARG A 202 1.15 12.16 -27.58
CA ARG A 202 1.06 12.36 -29.04
C ARG A 202 1.40 13.82 -29.37
N ARG A 203 2.31 14.00 -30.33
CA ARG A 203 2.83 15.28 -30.82
C ARG A 203 1.70 16.24 -31.20
N VAL A 204 1.73 17.44 -30.62
CA VAL A 204 1.42 18.68 -31.33
C VAL A 204 2.56 19.66 -31.00
N ASP A 205 3.08 20.29 -32.05
CA ASP A 205 4.33 21.05 -32.17
C ASP A 205 4.42 22.35 -31.34
N PRO A 206 5.62 22.98 -31.25
CA PRO A 206 6.08 23.62 -30.03
C PRO A 206 6.00 25.15 -30.06
N ALA A 207 5.44 25.74 -29.01
CA ALA A 207 5.85 27.04 -28.47
C ALA A 207 5.09 27.29 -27.18
N VAL A 208 5.73 27.05 -26.03
CA VAL A 208 5.83 27.98 -24.89
C VAL A 208 6.81 27.33 -23.90
N ARG A 209 7.97 27.96 -23.79
CA ARG A 209 9.00 27.71 -22.81
C ARG A 209 8.60 28.40 -21.50
N MET A 210 8.51 27.68 -20.39
CA MET A 210 8.84 28.15 -19.03
C MET A 210 8.50 27.07 -18.00
N GLY A 211 9.40 26.85 -17.04
CA GLY A 211 9.04 26.29 -15.74
C GLY A 211 9.69 24.96 -15.41
N ASN A 212 10.96 25.01 -14.98
CA ASN A 212 11.61 23.95 -14.24
C ASN A 212 10.79 23.57 -13.00
N TYR A 213 10.26 22.34 -12.97
CA TYR A 213 9.94 21.63 -11.72
C TYR A 213 10.42 20.18 -11.84
N CYS A 214 11.71 20.02 -12.14
CA CYS A 214 12.46 18.89 -11.60
C CYS A 214 12.78 19.25 -10.15
N ASN A 215 11.99 18.77 -9.20
CA ASN A 215 12.45 18.64 -7.81
C ASN A 215 11.72 17.49 -7.14
N VAL A 216 12.48 16.41 -6.97
CA VAL A 216 12.57 15.60 -5.75
C VAL A 216 11.26 15.51 -4.97
N ILE A 217 10.49 14.45 -5.19
CA ILE A 217 9.58 13.95 -4.16
C ILE A 217 10.48 13.22 -3.16
N PRO A 218 10.74 13.76 -1.96
CA PRO A 218 11.57 13.07 -1.00
C PRO A 218 10.75 11.90 -0.45
N VAL A 219 11.29 10.69 -0.62
CA VAL A 219 10.81 9.40 -0.06
C VAL A 219 11.01 9.37 1.47
N LYS A 220 10.64 10.44 2.18
CA LYS A 220 10.85 10.63 3.62
C LYS A 220 9.57 10.54 4.46
N ARG A 221 8.58 9.77 4.00
CA ARG A 221 7.44 9.34 4.84
C ARG A 221 7.44 7.84 5.15
N PHE A 222 8.57 7.18 4.93
CA PHE A 222 8.82 5.80 5.34
C PHE A 222 9.36 5.77 6.78
N PHE A 223 8.48 5.81 7.78
CA PHE A 223 8.81 5.32 9.11
C PHE A 223 7.52 5.06 9.91
N ILE A 224 7.04 3.81 9.87
CA ILE A 224 6.32 3.21 10.98
C ILE A 224 7.40 2.42 11.75
N PRO A 225 7.84 2.82 12.96
CA PRO A 225 8.76 2.02 13.73
C PRO A 225 8.03 0.83 14.35
N LEU A 226 8.80 -0.25 14.49
CA LEU A 226 8.53 -1.44 15.28
C LEU A 226 7.91 -1.10 16.65
N VAL A 227 6.83 -1.80 17.01
CA VAL A 227 6.62 -2.20 18.40
C VAL A 227 7.41 -3.49 18.62
N LEU A 228 8.60 -3.35 19.21
CA LEU A 228 9.27 -4.40 19.94
C LEU A 228 8.64 -4.48 21.33
N SER A 229 7.95 -5.58 21.62
CA SER A 229 7.85 -6.19 22.94
C SER A 229 7.74 -7.69 22.76
#